data_AF-A0A7V8ZG88-F1
#
_entry.id   AF-A0A7V8ZG88-F1
#
_cell.length_a   1.000
_cell.length_b   1.000
_cell.length_c   1.000
_cell.angle_alpha   90.00
_cell.angle_beta   90.00
_cell.angle_gamma   90.00
#
_symmetry.space_group_name_H-M   'P 1'
#
loop_
_entity.id
_entity.type
_entity.pdbx_description
1 polymer ?
#
loop_
_entity_poly.entity_id
_entity_poly.type
_entity_poly.pdbx_seq_one_letter_code
_entity_poly.pdbx_strand_id
1 'polypeptide(L)'
;MTAHRSLLRSSALLATATAAILAAGCGDSSSDESTTAGQDAAPAVSNVAQPAAPEQIGVFPVPGTPTASPQTQISVRGVAPDAIGELTVTGSKTGAHPGKFKSHSDGKGASFLPSKPFSAKGEKVTVKTALDIEGVQNGEYSFTVVERPKAGLQSDPTAIDPKLLKALTGQTGKVVQGDATFKSRRDLRPPEIEILKPAKDTAPGKIFISPKIVFGAKRPNVQNGPMIIDDKGRPIWFASTGGNTPAGNVNRVNDFRVQSYKDKPVLTYWQGRQILGTGEGVVRIVDNTYKTIKTINAGNGYKFDFHEARITPQGTFLGIVYNPVSKDLSSVGGPKRGRLIDAVIQEIDIETGLVLFEWHSEGQIALEESYEEVKKSPKTTFDYVHANSVSLSNDGNILVSGRETWSAMKLNRATGELMARIGGKKSDYEMLGKSQFAYQHDIQELPDGTLSIFDNEAAPQVRDQSRGLLLTIDEEKKTASVKQEFKHEPEALTAGTQGSFQALENGNFFAEWGSQGYVTEYSADGKMLFDARIARGQDSYRGYRHEWVGTPRAKPDAAVVKSSAYASWNGATEVAEWKLLTGSKRSAVNEEIGSAKAKGFETRITIKGAKRFVAMQAVDEDGKVLGLSRLRTAKR
;
A
#
# COMPACT_ATOMS: atom_id res chain seq x y z
N MET A 1 -59.40 3.46 -10.43
CA MET A 1 -60.64 2.64 -10.38
C MET A 1 -60.28 1.20 -10.66
N THR A 2 -60.96 0.27 -9.99
CA THR A 2 -60.75 -1.18 -10.06
C THR A 2 -61.32 -1.80 -11.34
N ALA A 3 -60.61 -2.79 -11.91
CA ALA A 3 -61.20 -3.84 -12.74
C ALA A 3 -60.34 -5.12 -12.63
N HIS A 4 -60.99 -6.28 -12.59
CA HIS A 4 -60.44 -7.60 -12.24
C HIS A 4 -60.77 -8.60 -13.39
N ARG A 5 -60.25 -9.85 -13.32
CA ARG A 5 -60.56 -11.02 -14.22
C ARG A 5 -59.92 -10.97 -15.62
N SER A 6 -59.70 -12.05 -16.41
CA SER A 6 -59.69 -13.54 -16.27
C SER A 6 -59.33 -14.16 -17.66
N LEU A 7 -58.92 -15.42 -17.90
CA LEU A 7 -58.41 -16.59 -17.13
C LEU A 7 -57.92 -17.66 -18.16
N LEU A 8 -57.23 -18.72 -17.70
CA LEU A 8 -57.26 -20.11 -18.24
C LEU A 8 -56.78 -20.43 -19.68
N ARG A 9 -55.78 -21.34 -19.77
CA ARG A 9 -55.65 -22.59 -20.60
C ARG A 9 -54.22 -22.79 -21.13
N SER A 10 -53.70 -23.99 -21.45
CA SER A 10 -53.86 -25.38 -20.96
C SER A 10 -52.89 -26.28 -21.78
N SER A 11 -52.66 -27.53 -21.33
CA SER A 11 -51.93 -28.64 -22.03
C SER A 11 -50.39 -28.55 -21.98
N ALA A 12 -49.58 -29.44 -21.39
CA ALA A 12 -49.58 -30.89 -21.14
C ALA A 12 -48.88 -31.74 -22.22
N LEU A 13 -47.77 -32.42 -21.86
CA LEU A 13 -47.63 -33.87 -22.02
C LEU A 13 -46.55 -34.45 -21.07
N LEU A 14 -46.62 -35.77 -20.87
CA LEU A 14 -45.87 -36.55 -19.88
C LEU A 14 -44.96 -37.57 -20.60
N ALA A 15 -43.80 -37.92 -20.03
CA ALA A 15 -43.18 -39.23 -20.22
C ALA A 15 -42.18 -39.53 -19.09
N THR A 16 -42.45 -40.57 -18.31
CA THR A 16 -41.58 -41.14 -17.26
C THR A 16 -41.15 -42.56 -17.64
N ALA A 17 -39.95 -42.98 -17.24
CA ALA A 17 -39.64 -44.40 -17.06
C ALA A 17 -38.46 -44.59 -16.08
N THR A 18 -38.70 -45.38 -15.04
CA THR A 18 -37.75 -45.83 -14.02
C THR A 18 -37.39 -47.30 -14.24
N ALA A 19 -36.16 -47.72 -13.90
CA ALA A 19 -35.88 -49.07 -13.41
C ALA A 19 -34.53 -49.12 -12.69
N ALA A 20 -34.43 -49.96 -11.66
CA ALA A 20 -33.21 -50.31 -10.92
C ALA A 20 -33.13 -51.85 -10.80
N ILE A 21 -31.99 -52.41 -10.34
CA ILE A 21 -31.88 -53.43 -9.26
C ILE A 21 -30.50 -54.15 -9.18
N LEU A 22 -29.81 -53.89 -8.05
CA LEU A 22 -29.08 -54.77 -7.10
C LEU A 22 -27.87 -55.72 -7.40
N ALA A 23 -27.03 -55.77 -6.35
CA ALA A 23 -26.30 -56.91 -5.73
C ALA A 23 -24.89 -57.32 -6.24
N ALA A 24 -23.97 -57.85 -5.41
CA ALA A 24 -23.72 -57.79 -3.94
C ALA A 24 -22.36 -58.48 -3.59
N GLY A 25 -21.82 -58.23 -2.38
CA GLY A 25 -20.67 -58.97 -1.77
C GLY A 25 -19.57 -58.03 -1.25
N CYS A 26 -19.37 -57.79 0.05
CA CYS A 26 -18.98 -58.66 1.20
C CYS A 26 -17.45 -58.85 1.35
N GLY A 27 -16.92 -58.37 2.48
CA GLY A 27 -15.53 -58.52 2.94
C GLY A 27 -15.32 -57.73 4.24
N ASP A 28 -14.69 -58.33 5.26
CA ASP A 28 -14.89 -58.00 6.68
C ASP A 28 -13.72 -57.25 7.37
N SER A 29 -13.99 -56.66 8.55
CA SER A 29 -13.09 -56.30 9.69
C SER A 29 -11.68 -55.69 9.41
N SER A 30 -11.21 -54.64 10.08
CA SER A 30 -11.05 -54.52 11.54
C SER A 30 -10.63 -53.10 11.97
N SER A 31 -10.65 -52.84 13.28
CA SER A 31 -10.10 -51.63 13.92
C SER A 31 -8.58 -51.50 13.80
N ASP A 32 -8.07 -50.26 13.72
CA ASP A 32 -6.95 -49.81 14.55
C ASP A 32 -6.83 -48.28 14.61
N GLU A 33 -6.36 -47.77 15.75
CA GLU A 33 -5.99 -46.37 15.94
C GLU A 33 -4.59 -46.11 15.35
N SER A 34 -4.38 -45.01 14.62
CA SER A 34 -3.24 -44.10 14.88
C SER A 34 -3.17 -42.91 13.91
N THR A 35 -2.99 -41.73 14.52
CA THR A 35 -2.24 -40.56 14.04
C THR A 35 -1.76 -40.48 12.58
N THR A 36 -2.29 -39.50 11.84
CA THR A 36 -1.46 -38.39 11.31
C THR A 36 -2.36 -37.18 11.04
N ALA A 37 -1.95 -35.99 11.48
CA ALA A 37 -2.63 -34.75 11.12
C ALA A 37 -2.37 -34.42 9.64
N GLY A 38 -3.43 -34.32 8.85
CA GLY A 38 -3.35 -33.86 7.46
C GLY A 38 -3.02 -32.38 7.40
N GLN A 39 -1.95 -32.04 6.69
CA GLN A 39 -1.76 -30.67 6.20
C GLN A 39 -2.71 -30.48 5.02
N ASP A 40 -3.87 -29.85 5.23
CA ASP A 40 -4.73 -29.47 4.12
C ASP A 40 -4.04 -28.35 3.33
N ALA A 41 -3.58 -28.73 2.14
CA ALA A 41 -2.99 -27.80 1.18
C ALA A 41 -4.06 -26.83 0.67
N ALA A 42 -3.65 -25.59 0.41
CA ALA A 42 -4.50 -24.61 -0.26
C ALA A 42 -5.03 -25.18 -1.60
N PRO A 43 -6.28 -24.85 -2.00
CA PRO A 43 -6.82 -25.32 -3.26
C PRO A 43 -5.95 -24.81 -4.41
N ALA A 44 -5.40 -25.75 -5.18
CA ALA A 44 -4.59 -25.43 -6.35
C ALA A 44 -5.49 -24.74 -7.40
N VAL A 45 -5.37 -23.42 -7.51
CA VAL A 45 -5.95 -22.68 -8.62
C VAL A 45 -5.24 -23.13 -9.89
N SER A 46 -5.92 -23.93 -10.71
CA SER A 46 -5.39 -24.35 -11.99
C SER A 46 -5.40 -23.17 -12.95
N ASN A 47 -4.33 -22.37 -12.90
CA ASN A 47 -4.04 -21.39 -13.94
C ASN A 47 -3.86 -22.14 -15.27
N VAL A 48 -4.93 -22.17 -16.06
CA VAL A 48 -4.82 -22.40 -17.50
C VAL A 48 -4.12 -21.18 -18.06
N ALA A 49 -2.79 -21.25 -18.11
CA ALA A 49 -1.97 -20.17 -18.63
C ALA A 49 -2.42 -19.85 -20.05
N GLN A 50 -2.90 -18.64 -20.28
CA GLN A 50 -2.97 -18.12 -21.64
C GLN A 50 -1.57 -18.19 -22.26
N PRO A 51 -1.44 -18.56 -23.54
CA PRO A 51 -0.14 -18.57 -24.20
C PRO A 51 0.48 -17.18 -24.10
N ALA A 52 1.69 -17.09 -23.57
CA ALA A 52 2.40 -15.83 -23.47
C ALA A 52 2.52 -15.20 -24.86
N ALA A 53 2.14 -13.92 -24.99
CA ALA A 53 2.52 -13.13 -26.14
C ALA A 53 4.05 -13.17 -26.30
N PRO A 54 4.60 -13.09 -27.53
CA PRO A 54 6.04 -13.00 -27.72
C PRO A 54 6.59 -11.84 -26.89
N GLU A 55 7.65 -12.07 -26.11
CA GLU A 55 8.19 -11.05 -25.20
C GLU A 55 8.70 -9.85 -26.03
N GLN A 56 7.93 -8.75 -26.02
CA GLN A 56 8.33 -7.49 -26.65
C GLN A 56 9.59 -6.95 -25.97
N ILE A 57 10.55 -6.49 -26.76
CA ILE A 57 11.78 -5.90 -26.23
C ILE A 57 11.48 -4.48 -25.73
N GLY A 58 11.49 -4.33 -24.40
CA GLY A 58 11.32 -3.06 -23.71
C GLY A 58 12.66 -2.36 -23.49
N VAL A 59 12.69 -1.04 -23.66
CA VAL A 59 13.83 -0.21 -23.23
C VAL A 59 13.39 0.96 -22.35
N PHE A 60 14.13 1.19 -21.26
CA PHE A 60 13.81 2.21 -20.27
C PHE A 60 15.01 3.13 -19.99
N PRO A 61 14.83 4.47 -19.96
CA PRO A 61 13.56 5.18 -20.12
C PRO A 61 12.98 5.01 -21.53
N VAL A 62 11.65 5.05 -21.61
CA VAL A 62 10.89 4.83 -22.85
C VAL A 62 11.44 5.73 -23.99
N PRO A 63 11.52 5.24 -25.24
CA PRO A 63 11.92 6.07 -26.37
C PRO A 63 11.16 7.40 -26.42
N GLY A 64 11.90 8.51 -26.48
CA GLY A 64 11.34 9.86 -26.47
C GLY A 64 11.15 10.51 -25.11
N THR A 65 11.40 9.82 -23.98
CA THR A 65 11.26 10.40 -22.62
C THR A 65 11.92 11.79 -22.52
N PRO A 66 11.19 12.86 -22.17
CA PRO A 66 11.70 14.23 -22.21
C PRO A 66 12.45 14.67 -20.95
N THR A 67 12.33 13.94 -19.85
CA THR A 67 12.65 14.40 -18.48
C THR A 67 13.48 13.41 -17.65
N ALA A 68 14.27 12.58 -18.33
CA ALA A 68 15.10 11.55 -17.72
C ALA A 68 16.18 12.14 -16.77
N SER A 69 16.68 11.28 -15.88
CA SER A 69 17.66 11.65 -14.87
C SER A 69 19.09 11.75 -15.43
N PRO A 70 19.94 12.66 -14.91
CA PRO A 70 21.38 12.63 -15.16
C PRO A 70 22.05 11.31 -14.75
N GLN A 71 21.47 10.57 -13.80
CA GLN A 71 21.95 9.27 -13.34
C GLN A 71 21.18 8.08 -13.95
N THR A 72 20.44 8.30 -15.03
CA THR A 72 19.68 7.25 -15.72
C THR A 72 20.58 6.10 -16.20
N GLN A 73 20.25 4.88 -15.80
CA GLN A 73 20.67 3.66 -16.48
C GLN A 73 19.79 3.37 -17.69
N ILE A 74 20.28 2.60 -18.65
CA ILE A 74 19.49 2.14 -19.79
C ILE A 74 19.16 0.66 -19.57
N SER A 75 17.91 0.37 -19.22
CA SER A 75 17.44 -1.00 -19.00
C SER A 75 16.88 -1.58 -20.29
N VAL A 76 17.22 -2.84 -20.58
CA VAL A 76 16.66 -3.63 -21.69
C VAL A 76 15.95 -4.85 -21.10
N ARG A 77 14.74 -5.16 -21.60
CA ARG A 77 13.82 -6.20 -21.11
C ARG A 77 13.28 -7.05 -22.25
N GLY A 78 12.75 -8.24 -21.94
CA GLY A 78 12.21 -9.17 -22.96
C GLY A 78 13.27 -9.93 -23.76
N VAL A 79 14.52 -9.90 -23.31
CA VAL A 79 15.68 -10.51 -23.98
C VAL A 79 16.69 -10.99 -22.95
N ALA A 80 17.40 -12.09 -23.22
CA ALA A 80 18.43 -12.60 -22.34
C ALA A 80 19.67 -11.66 -22.29
N PRO A 81 20.36 -11.51 -21.14
CA PRO A 81 21.47 -10.56 -20.97
C PRO A 81 22.61 -10.67 -22.00
N ASP A 82 22.90 -11.89 -22.46
CA ASP A 82 23.90 -12.23 -23.47
C ASP A 82 23.43 -11.96 -24.90
N ALA A 83 22.11 -11.99 -25.14
CA ALA A 83 21.49 -11.68 -26.43
C ALA A 83 21.29 -10.17 -26.70
N ILE A 84 21.52 -9.29 -25.72
CA ILE A 84 21.37 -7.82 -25.88
C ILE A 84 22.38 -7.24 -26.90
N GLY A 85 23.58 -7.82 -27.00
CA GLY A 85 24.65 -7.31 -27.84
C GLY A 85 25.26 -5.99 -27.33
N GLU A 86 25.76 -5.17 -28.24
CA GLU A 86 26.40 -3.88 -27.93
C GLU A 86 25.39 -2.72 -27.93
N LEU A 87 25.56 -1.80 -26.98
CA LEU A 87 24.87 -0.50 -26.97
C LEU A 87 25.88 0.63 -27.12
N THR A 88 25.71 1.45 -28.16
CA THR A 88 26.42 2.73 -28.28
C THR A 88 25.57 3.84 -27.68
N VAL A 89 26.07 4.47 -26.61
CA VAL A 89 25.37 5.54 -25.90
C VAL A 89 26.14 6.85 -26.04
N THR A 90 25.49 7.89 -26.59
CA THR A 90 26.12 9.20 -26.87
C THR A 90 25.22 10.33 -26.38
N GLY A 91 25.73 11.16 -25.48
CA GLY A 91 25.09 12.43 -25.08
C GLY A 91 25.49 13.56 -26.04
N SER A 92 24.53 14.40 -26.43
CA SER A 92 24.75 15.51 -27.37
C SER A 92 25.65 16.64 -26.85
N LYS A 93 26.07 16.60 -25.58
CA LYS A 93 26.93 17.59 -24.91
C LYS A 93 28.13 16.94 -24.21
N THR A 94 28.01 15.70 -23.74
CA THR A 94 29.04 14.92 -23.06
C THR A 94 29.82 13.97 -23.97
N GLY A 95 29.31 13.67 -25.17
CA GLY A 95 29.91 12.73 -26.10
C GLY A 95 29.61 11.27 -25.75
N ALA A 96 30.54 10.36 -26.05
CA ALA A 96 30.34 8.92 -25.82
C ALA A 96 30.35 8.55 -24.33
N HIS A 97 29.38 7.73 -23.91
CA HIS A 97 29.25 7.18 -22.55
C HIS A 97 29.63 5.69 -22.53
N PRO A 98 30.88 5.33 -22.18
CA PRO A 98 31.20 3.94 -21.87
C PRO A 98 30.49 3.53 -20.57
N GLY A 99 30.13 2.26 -20.47
CA GLY A 99 29.38 1.71 -19.34
C GLY A 99 29.57 0.20 -19.22
N LYS A 100 28.77 -0.43 -18.35
CA LYS A 100 28.77 -1.89 -18.16
C LYS A 100 27.35 -2.40 -18.02
N PHE A 101 27.07 -3.56 -18.59
CA PHE A 101 25.86 -4.29 -18.28
C PHE A 101 25.91 -4.90 -16.88
N LYS A 102 24.75 -4.94 -16.23
CA LYS A 102 24.47 -5.75 -15.06
C LYS A 102 23.11 -6.41 -15.25
N SER A 103 23.08 -7.74 -15.24
CA SER A 103 21.87 -8.53 -15.44
C SER A 103 20.84 -8.28 -14.34
N HIS A 104 19.56 -8.37 -14.71
CA HIS A 104 18.45 -8.44 -13.77
C HIS A 104 18.40 -9.83 -13.13
N SER A 105 17.88 -9.94 -11.90
CA SER A 105 17.85 -11.19 -11.13
C SER A 105 16.96 -12.28 -11.73
N ASP A 106 16.01 -11.90 -12.59
CA ASP A 106 15.12 -12.81 -13.30
C ASP A 106 15.71 -13.36 -14.62
N GLY A 107 16.89 -12.88 -15.04
CA GLY A 107 17.52 -13.28 -16.30
C GLY A 107 16.81 -12.80 -17.57
N LYS A 108 15.77 -11.96 -17.47
CA LYS A 108 15.00 -11.43 -18.63
C LYS A 108 15.46 -10.04 -19.08
N GLY A 109 16.75 -9.76 -18.95
CA GLY A 109 17.35 -8.49 -19.38
C GLY A 109 18.50 -8.01 -18.51
N ALA A 110 19.04 -6.85 -18.89
CA ALA A 110 20.13 -6.21 -18.18
C ALA A 110 20.03 -4.68 -18.25
N SER A 111 20.66 -4.02 -17.29
CA SER A 111 20.83 -2.58 -17.26
C SER A 111 22.24 -2.21 -17.72
N PHE A 112 22.36 -1.40 -18.77
CA PHE A 112 23.59 -0.70 -19.09
C PHE A 112 23.76 0.48 -18.12
N LEU A 113 24.85 0.47 -17.37
CA LEU A 113 25.19 1.48 -16.36
C LEU A 113 26.28 2.41 -16.93
N PRO A 114 25.96 3.67 -17.31
CA PRO A 114 26.97 4.63 -17.76
C PRO A 114 28.01 4.88 -16.67
N SER A 115 29.28 4.88 -17.04
CA SER A 115 30.40 5.15 -16.11
C SER A 115 30.45 6.59 -15.58
N LYS A 116 29.67 7.50 -16.19
CA LYS A 116 29.59 8.94 -15.89
C LYS A 116 28.13 9.39 -16.05
N PRO A 117 27.62 10.29 -15.19
CA PRO A 117 26.31 10.92 -15.37
C PRO A 117 26.23 11.73 -16.67
N PHE A 118 25.03 11.83 -17.23
CA PHE A 118 24.70 12.73 -18.34
C PHE A 118 24.64 14.20 -17.88
N SER A 119 24.66 15.12 -18.83
CA SER A 119 24.49 16.55 -18.59
C SER A 119 23.02 16.91 -18.33
N ALA A 120 22.74 17.34 -17.10
CA ALA A 120 21.45 17.90 -16.70
C ALA A 120 20.93 19.08 -17.56
N LYS A 121 21.75 19.69 -18.43
CA LYS A 121 21.41 20.93 -19.14
C LYS A 121 20.58 20.69 -20.41
N GLY A 122 19.58 19.82 -20.40
CA GLY A 122 18.79 19.48 -21.60
C GLY A 122 19.66 18.75 -22.63
N GLU A 123 20.31 17.67 -22.22
CA GLU A 123 21.08 16.81 -23.11
C GLU A 123 20.17 15.80 -23.79
N LYS A 124 20.33 15.61 -25.11
CA LYS A 124 19.71 14.50 -25.82
C LYS A 124 20.70 13.34 -25.80
N VAL A 125 20.32 12.24 -25.17
CA VAL A 125 21.09 10.99 -25.19
C VAL A 125 20.53 10.11 -26.29
N THR A 126 21.40 9.71 -27.21
CA THR A 126 21.08 8.76 -28.29
C THR A 126 21.65 7.39 -27.93
N VAL A 127 20.84 6.36 -28.08
CA VAL A 127 21.20 4.95 -27.88
C VAL A 127 21.05 4.23 -29.22
N LYS A 128 22.09 3.54 -29.66
CA LYS A 128 22.05 2.65 -30.82
C LYS A 128 22.21 1.20 -30.39
N THR A 129 21.44 0.31 -31.00
CA THR A 129 21.43 -1.14 -30.76
C THR A 129 21.17 -1.91 -32.06
N ALA A 130 21.41 -3.22 -32.05
CA ALA A 130 20.96 -4.14 -33.10
C ALA A 130 19.62 -4.81 -32.78
N LEU A 131 19.04 -4.56 -31.60
CA LEU A 131 17.76 -5.11 -31.19
C LEU A 131 16.60 -4.48 -31.96
N ASP A 132 15.61 -5.30 -32.33
CA ASP A 132 14.33 -4.85 -32.83
C ASP A 132 13.46 -4.41 -31.65
N ILE A 133 13.26 -3.09 -31.53
CA ILE A 133 12.49 -2.46 -30.45
C ILE A 133 11.30 -1.77 -31.09
N GLU A 134 10.10 -2.02 -30.58
CA GLU A 134 8.88 -1.45 -31.13
C GLU A 134 8.91 0.09 -31.14
N GLY A 135 8.53 0.67 -32.27
CA GLY A 135 8.60 2.12 -32.51
C GLY A 135 10.00 2.69 -32.77
N VAL A 136 11.07 1.90 -32.68
CA VAL A 136 12.46 2.34 -32.90
C VAL A 136 12.92 2.00 -34.32
N GLN A 137 13.19 3.02 -35.13
CA GLN A 137 13.69 2.82 -36.49
C GLN A 137 15.22 2.74 -36.54
N ASN A 138 15.75 1.82 -37.33
CA ASN A 138 17.20 1.60 -37.54
C ASN A 138 18.00 1.34 -36.24
N GLY A 139 17.34 0.80 -35.20
CA GLY A 139 17.96 0.53 -33.91
C GLY A 139 18.43 1.77 -33.14
N GLU A 140 18.00 2.98 -33.52
CA GLU A 140 18.39 4.24 -32.89
C GLU A 140 17.20 4.93 -32.22
N TYR A 141 17.30 5.14 -30.90
CA TYR A 141 16.33 5.93 -30.14
C TYR A 141 17.04 6.94 -29.24
N SER A 142 16.26 7.78 -28.56
CA SER A 142 16.80 8.82 -27.69
C SER A 142 15.86 9.22 -26.57
N PHE A 143 16.44 9.75 -25.49
CA PHE A 143 15.73 10.44 -24.42
C PHE A 143 16.43 11.77 -24.09
N THR A 144 15.74 12.66 -23.39
CA THR A 144 16.28 13.97 -22.97
C THR A 144 16.47 14.00 -21.45
N VAL A 145 17.65 14.47 -21.03
CA VAL A 145 18.05 14.60 -19.63
C VAL A 145 17.92 16.05 -19.17
N VAL A 146 17.24 16.28 -18.05
CA VAL A 146 16.90 17.63 -17.54
C VAL A 146 17.39 17.88 -16.11
N GLU A 147 17.56 19.15 -15.75
CA GLU A 147 17.98 19.56 -14.42
C GLU A 147 16.76 19.60 -13.50
N ARG A 148 16.75 18.74 -12.47
CA ARG A 148 15.82 18.89 -11.34
C ARG A 148 16.13 20.22 -10.64
N PRO A 149 15.15 21.12 -10.43
CA PRO A 149 15.38 22.38 -9.74
C PRO A 149 16.00 22.14 -8.35
N LYS A 150 17.13 22.78 -8.05
CA LYS A 150 17.88 22.65 -6.78
C LYS A 150 17.04 22.90 -5.52
N ALA A 151 15.91 23.58 -5.68
CA ALA A 151 14.89 23.81 -4.67
C ALA A 151 14.18 22.53 -4.16
N GLY A 152 14.30 21.40 -4.87
CA GLY A 152 13.61 20.14 -4.56
C GLY A 152 12.10 20.25 -4.71
N LEU A 153 11.36 19.28 -4.15
CA LEU A 153 9.91 19.37 -3.96
C LEU A 153 9.61 20.49 -2.96
N GLN A 154 9.34 21.69 -3.50
CA GLN A 154 9.19 22.92 -2.73
C GLN A 154 7.74 23.36 -2.74
N SER A 155 6.98 22.85 -1.77
CA SER A 155 5.75 23.46 -1.29
C SER A 155 6.09 24.36 -0.10
N ASP A 156 5.76 25.65 -0.15
CA ASP A 156 5.97 26.56 0.98
C ASP A 156 5.02 26.17 2.14
N PRO A 157 5.51 25.65 3.28
CA PRO A 157 4.65 25.21 4.38
C PRO A 157 3.96 26.37 5.11
N THR A 158 4.35 27.62 4.82
CA THR A 158 3.80 28.84 5.43
C THR A 158 2.72 29.50 4.57
N ALA A 159 2.61 29.11 3.30
CA ALA A 159 1.66 29.68 2.33
C ALA A 159 0.32 28.91 2.24
N ILE A 160 -0.02 28.13 3.27
CA ILE A 160 -1.16 27.19 3.23
C ILE A 160 -2.44 27.90 3.65
N ASP A 161 -3.39 28.02 2.71
CA ASP A 161 -4.71 28.56 2.98
C ASP A 161 -5.45 27.69 4.03
N PRO A 162 -5.90 28.27 5.16
CA PRO A 162 -6.76 27.58 6.12
C PRO A 162 -8.04 26.97 5.51
N LYS A 163 -8.54 27.50 4.38
CA LYS A 163 -9.66 26.90 3.63
C LYS A 163 -9.27 25.57 2.99
N LEU A 164 -8.12 25.51 2.32
CA LEU A 164 -7.57 24.28 1.76
C LEU A 164 -7.34 23.27 2.89
N LEU A 165 -6.75 23.71 4.01
CA LEU A 165 -6.56 22.87 5.19
C LEU A 165 -7.88 22.26 5.70
N LYS A 166 -8.93 23.07 5.80
CA LYS A 166 -10.27 22.61 6.22
C LYS A 166 -10.87 21.62 5.21
N ALA A 167 -10.71 21.87 3.91
CA ALA A 167 -11.24 21.03 2.85
C ALA A 167 -10.52 19.66 2.75
N LEU A 168 -9.19 19.63 2.90
CA LEU A 168 -8.42 18.38 2.88
C LEU A 168 -8.73 17.50 4.10
N THR A 169 -8.92 18.11 5.28
CA THR A 169 -8.99 17.38 6.55
C THR A 169 -10.41 17.07 7.01
N GLY A 170 -11.37 17.97 6.86
CA GLY A 170 -12.77 17.82 7.31
C GLY A 170 -12.99 17.64 8.83
N GLN A 171 -11.97 17.22 9.59
CA GLN A 171 -12.03 16.93 11.01
C GLN A 171 -12.42 18.17 11.84
N THR A 172 -13.70 18.29 12.15
CA THR A 172 -14.23 19.29 13.07
C THR A 172 -14.46 18.70 14.47
N GLY A 173 -14.46 19.54 15.50
CA GLY A 173 -14.68 19.15 16.90
C GLY A 173 -13.46 19.34 17.80
N LYS A 174 -13.62 19.07 19.10
CA LYS A 174 -12.50 19.01 20.05
C LYS A 174 -11.63 17.79 19.74
N VAL A 175 -10.33 17.89 20.00
CA VAL A 175 -9.45 16.72 20.14
C VAL A 175 -9.95 15.92 21.34
N VAL A 176 -10.53 14.74 21.07
CA VAL A 176 -11.06 13.82 22.07
C VAL A 176 -10.20 12.55 22.02
N GLN A 177 -9.89 12.03 23.22
CA GLN A 177 -9.00 10.89 23.50
C GLN A 177 -7.50 11.08 23.24
N GLY A 178 -6.72 10.33 24.01
CA GLY A 178 -5.31 10.59 24.29
C GLY A 178 -4.36 9.69 23.49
N ASP A 179 -3.16 9.53 24.03
CA ASP A 179 -2.26 8.45 23.62
C ASP A 179 -2.32 7.36 24.70
N ALA A 180 -2.35 6.10 24.30
CA ALA A 180 -2.30 4.99 25.23
C ALA A 180 -0.97 5.00 26.02
N THR A 181 -1.00 4.66 27.31
CA THR A 181 0.22 4.63 28.13
C THR A 181 0.40 3.32 28.88
N PHE A 182 1.60 2.75 28.80
CA PHE A 182 1.94 1.44 29.36
C PHE A 182 2.96 1.56 30.50
N LYS A 183 2.89 0.69 31.50
CA LYS A 183 3.87 0.65 32.61
C LYS A 183 5.16 -0.06 32.20
N SER A 184 5.04 -1.10 31.38
CA SER A 184 6.14 -1.89 30.81
C SER A 184 6.88 -1.15 29.68
N ARG A 185 6.14 -0.42 28.83
CA ARG A 185 6.65 0.37 27.69
C ARG A 185 6.27 1.85 27.78
N ARG A 186 6.87 2.56 28.73
CA ARG A 186 6.63 3.99 28.99
C ARG A 186 7.10 4.93 27.87
N ASP A 187 7.91 4.39 26.96
CA ASP A 187 8.39 5.00 25.73
C ASP A 187 7.35 4.99 24.60
N LEU A 188 6.38 4.08 24.63
CA LEU A 188 5.31 4.00 23.63
C LEU A 188 4.09 4.80 24.05
N ARG A 189 3.58 5.55 23.07
CA ARG A 189 2.37 6.38 23.11
C ARG A 189 1.64 6.32 21.76
N PRO A 190 1.15 5.14 21.33
CA PRO A 190 0.30 5.05 20.16
C PRO A 190 -1.02 5.79 20.42
N PRO A 191 -1.69 6.32 19.38
CA PRO A 191 -3.02 6.87 19.54
C PRO A 191 -3.99 5.81 20.07
N GLU A 192 -4.96 6.24 20.87
CA GLU A 192 -6.13 5.42 21.18
C GLU A 192 -7.02 5.32 19.93
N ILE A 193 -7.68 4.16 19.77
CA ILE A 193 -8.62 3.88 18.69
C ILE A 193 -10.01 3.76 19.32
N GLU A 194 -10.96 4.56 18.86
CA GLU A 194 -12.34 4.55 19.32
C GLU A 194 -13.15 3.57 18.47
N ILE A 195 -13.70 2.52 19.08
CA ILE A 195 -14.59 1.58 18.41
C ILE A 195 -16.00 2.16 18.40
N LEU A 196 -16.49 2.49 17.20
CA LEU A 196 -17.82 3.06 16.96
C LEU A 196 -18.85 1.94 16.72
N LYS A 197 -18.43 0.86 16.07
CA LYS A 197 -19.18 -0.38 15.92
C LYS A 197 -18.29 -1.60 16.17
N PRO A 198 -18.55 -2.38 17.24
CA PRO A 198 -17.80 -3.60 17.53
C PRO A 198 -17.86 -4.60 16.38
N ALA A 199 -16.73 -5.25 16.10
CA ALA A 199 -16.66 -6.24 15.02
C ALA A 199 -17.62 -7.41 15.26
N LYS A 200 -18.38 -7.74 14.22
CA LYS A 200 -19.23 -8.92 14.16
C LYS A 200 -19.27 -9.44 12.72
N ASP A 201 -19.10 -10.74 12.55
CA ASP A 201 -19.14 -11.44 11.25
C ASP A 201 -18.09 -10.90 10.24
N THR A 202 -17.05 -10.24 10.74
CA THR A 202 -15.90 -9.72 9.98
C THR A 202 -14.95 -10.85 9.57
N ALA A 203 -14.06 -10.58 8.61
CA ALA A 203 -12.95 -11.45 8.24
C ALA A 203 -12.03 -11.81 9.45
N PRO A 204 -11.12 -12.79 9.34
CA PRO A 204 -10.05 -12.95 10.31
C PRO A 204 -8.97 -11.86 10.15
N GLY A 205 -7.98 -11.85 11.04
CA GLY A 205 -6.80 -11.00 10.95
C GLY A 205 -6.78 -9.80 11.90
N LYS A 206 -5.97 -8.79 11.53
CA LYS A 206 -5.62 -7.59 12.30
C LYS A 206 -5.66 -6.37 11.39
N ILE A 207 -5.78 -5.18 11.96
CA ILE A 207 -5.83 -3.92 11.20
C ILE A 207 -4.45 -3.25 11.22
N PHE A 208 -4.00 -2.82 10.04
CA PHE A 208 -2.71 -2.22 9.74
C PHE A 208 -2.92 -0.77 9.34
N ILE A 209 -2.38 0.14 10.14
CA ILE A 209 -2.45 1.60 9.92
C ILE A 209 -1.10 2.23 10.25
N SER A 210 -0.83 3.42 9.73
CA SER A 210 0.37 4.19 10.04
C SER A 210 0.00 5.57 10.59
N PRO A 211 -0.48 5.65 11.85
CA PRO A 211 -1.01 6.89 12.38
C PRO A 211 0.02 8.01 12.37
N LYS A 212 -0.41 9.18 11.91
CA LYS A 212 0.36 10.42 11.94
C LYS A 212 -0.53 11.57 12.38
N ILE A 213 0.08 12.67 12.84
CA ILE A 213 -0.66 13.91 13.02
C ILE A 213 -1.18 14.42 11.67
N VAL A 214 -2.48 14.67 11.61
CA VAL A 214 -3.16 15.28 10.45
C VAL A 214 -2.47 16.58 10.12
N PHE A 215 -2.33 16.88 8.84
CA PHE A 215 -1.68 18.12 8.42
C PHE A 215 -2.36 19.34 9.08
N GLY A 216 -1.57 20.28 9.60
CA GLY A 216 -2.05 21.49 10.29
C GLY A 216 -2.72 21.29 11.66
N ALA A 217 -2.96 20.06 12.13
CA ALA A 217 -3.48 19.83 13.48
C ALA A 217 -2.44 20.20 14.56
N LYS A 218 -2.92 20.74 15.69
CA LYS A 218 -2.08 21.14 16.85
C LYS A 218 -2.21 20.15 18.01
N ARG A 219 -1.56 18.99 17.89
CA ARG A 219 -1.51 17.94 18.92
C ARG A 219 -0.03 17.70 19.31
N PRO A 220 0.45 18.20 20.47
CA PRO A 220 1.87 18.09 20.85
C PRO A 220 2.22 16.68 21.36
N ASN A 221 3.47 16.25 21.18
CA ASN A 221 4.02 14.98 21.66
C ASN A 221 3.46 13.68 21.03
N VAL A 222 2.75 13.79 19.90
CA VAL A 222 2.16 12.65 19.17
C VAL A 222 3.22 11.79 18.51
N GLN A 223 3.24 10.49 18.83
CA GLN A 223 4.08 9.53 18.12
C GLN A 223 3.46 9.14 16.78
N ASN A 224 4.32 8.96 15.78
CA ASN A 224 3.96 8.52 14.43
C ASN A 224 4.65 7.19 14.15
N GLY A 225 4.09 6.36 13.29
CA GLY A 225 4.74 5.09 12.88
C GLY A 225 3.71 4.03 12.48
N PRO A 226 4.18 2.88 11.96
CA PRO A 226 3.30 1.77 11.62
C PRO A 226 2.81 1.07 12.90
N MET A 227 1.53 0.68 12.88
CA MET A 227 0.77 0.21 14.03
C MET A 227 -0.17 -0.93 13.61
N ILE A 228 -0.13 -2.03 14.37
CA ILE A 228 -1.06 -3.15 14.23
C ILE A 228 -2.02 -3.11 15.41
N ILE A 229 -3.32 -3.18 15.16
CA ILE A 229 -4.37 -3.25 16.19
C ILE A 229 -5.26 -4.49 16.02
N ASP A 230 -5.95 -4.87 17.09
CA ASP A 230 -7.08 -5.79 17.03
C ASP A 230 -8.43 -5.07 16.85
N ASP A 231 -9.49 -5.85 16.64
CA ASP A 231 -10.87 -5.39 16.47
C ASP A 231 -11.47 -4.71 17.72
N LYS A 232 -10.71 -4.59 18.81
CA LYS A 232 -11.07 -3.84 20.03
C LYS A 232 -10.27 -2.54 20.13
N GLY A 233 -9.56 -2.15 19.07
CA GLY A 233 -8.76 -0.93 18.99
C GLY A 233 -7.46 -1.00 19.78
N ARG A 234 -7.08 -2.19 20.29
CA ARG A 234 -5.92 -2.34 21.17
C ARG A 234 -4.67 -2.54 20.32
N PRO A 235 -3.56 -1.82 20.58
CA PRO A 235 -2.32 -2.06 19.87
C PRO A 235 -1.77 -3.46 20.17
N ILE A 236 -1.22 -4.09 19.13
CA ILE A 236 -0.44 -5.32 19.18
C ILE A 236 1.03 -4.96 18.95
N TRP A 237 1.29 -4.16 17.91
CA TRP A 237 2.61 -3.66 17.58
C TRP A 237 2.56 -2.16 17.31
N PHE A 238 3.57 -1.43 17.76
CA PHE A 238 3.83 -0.07 17.34
C PHE A 238 5.34 0.18 17.23
N ALA A 239 5.76 0.81 16.12
CA ALA A 239 7.14 1.23 15.90
C ALA A 239 7.24 2.74 15.70
N SER A 240 7.17 3.48 16.82
CA SER A 240 7.32 4.94 16.83
C SER A 240 8.59 5.39 16.09
N THR A 241 8.42 6.22 15.06
CA THR A 241 9.52 6.91 14.34
C THR A 241 9.88 8.27 14.96
N GLY A 242 9.28 8.60 16.10
CA GLY A 242 9.40 9.89 16.77
C GLY A 242 8.12 10.71 16.73
N GLY A 243 8.12 11.83 17.48
CA GLY A 243 6.89 12.55 17.78
C GLY A 243 7.05 13.98 18.28
N ASN A 244 8.09 14.69 17.86
CA ASN A 244 8.26 16.12 18.06
C ASN A 244 9.36 16.68 17.15
N THR A 245 8.98 17.29 16.03
CA THR A 245 9.75 18.40 15.47
C THR A 245 8.80 19.46 14.93
N PRO A 246 9.06 20.76 15.15
CA PRO A 246 8.48 21.82 14.32
C PRO A 246 8.67 21.52 12.83
N ALA A 247 7.78 22.04 11.99
CA ALA A 247 7.71 21.73 10.55
C ALA A 247 9.09 21.68 9.87
N GLY A 248 9.57 20.48 9.55
CA GLY A 248 10.90 20.28 8.97
C GLY A 248 11.41 18.83 8.99
N ASN A 249 11.35 18.15 10.14
CA ASN A 249 11.88 16.78 10.30
C ASN A 249 10.78 15.72 10.22
N VAL A 250 10.11 15.73 9.07
CA VAL A 250 8.90 14.95 8.74
C VAL A 250 9.20 13.49 8.37
N ASN A 251 9.88 12.74 9.26
CA ASN A 251 10.11 11.30 9.10
C ASN A 251 8.81 10.49 9.30
N ARG A 252 7.99 10.44 8.25
CA ARG A 252 6.67 9.79 8.24
C ARG A 252 6.79 8.33 7.82
N VAL A 253 5.71 7.59 8.08
CA VAL A 253 5.48 6.23 7.60
C VAL A 253 4.10 6.19 6.98
N ASN A 254 4.00 5.60 5.79
CA ASN A 254 2.78 5.46 4.99
C ASN A 254 2.79 4.10 4.26
N ASP A 255 1.64 3.71 3.69
CA ASP A 255 1.41 2.43 2.99
C ASP A 255 1.89 1.20 3.78
N PHE A 256 1.46 1.12 5.06
CA PHE A 256 1.80 0.01 5.95
C PHE A 256 0.84 -1.17 5.78
N ARG A 257 1.36 -2.29 5.27
CA ARG A 257 0.57 -3.49 4.97
C ARG A 257 1.39 -4.79 5.04
N VAL A 258 0.71 -5.92 4.95
CA VAL A 258 1.33 -7.24 4.74
C VAL A 258 1.42 -7.49 3.23
N GLN A 259 2.56 -8.01 2.76
CA GLN A 259 2.80 -8.47 1.39
C GLN A 259 3.61 -9.77 1.40
N SER A 260 3.75 -10.43 0.25
CA SER A 260 4.64 -11.59 0.10
C SER A 260 5.99 -11.16 -0.46
N TYR A 261 7.08 -11.76 0.04
CA TYR A 261 8.41 -11.63 -0.53
C TYR A 261 9.18 -12.94 -0.33
N LYS A 262 9.58 -13.58 -1.44
CA LYS A 262 10.15 -14.95 -1.44
C LYS A 262 9.25 -15.93 -0.68
N ASP A 263 7.97 -15.91 -1.05
CA ASP A 263 6.88 -16.78 -0.55
C ASP A 263 6.68 -16.73 0.96
N LYS A 264 7.04 -15.60 1.58
CA LYS A 264 6.92 -15.36 3.02
C LYS A 264 6.18 -14.06 3.27
N PRO A 265 5.25 -14.04 4.25
CA PRO A 265 4.59 -12.81 4.67
C PRO A 265 5.62 -11.86 5.29
N VAL A 266 5.61 -10.63 4.80
CA VAL A 266 6.46 -9.53 5.26
C VAL A 266 5.62 -8.28 5.47
N LEU A 267 6.06 -7.44 6.40
CA LEU A 267 5.54 -6.08 6.53
C LEU A 267 6.29 -5.16 5.60
N THR A 268 5.55 -4.32 4.89
CA THR A 268 6.10 -3.25 4.06
C THR A 268 5.60 -1.90 4.55
N TYR A 269 6.44 -0.88 4.45
CA TYR A 269 6.01 0.51 4.57
C TYR A 269 7.02 1.44 3.94
N TRP A 270 6.54 2.56 3.40
CA TRP A 270 7.39 3.69 3.04
C TRP A 270 7.86 4.43 4.30
N GLN A 271 9.10 4.91 4.28
CA GLN A 271 9.67 5.77 5.32
C GLN A 271 10.51 6.88 4.68
N GLY A 272 10.24 8.13 5.03
CA GLY A 272 10.97 9.26 4.48
C GLY A 272 10.43 10.62 4.90
N ARG A 273 10.90 11.66 4.21
CA ARG A 273 10.53 13.05 4.39
C ARG A 273 9.24 13.34 3.62
N GLN A 274 8.14 13.67 4.28
CA GLN A 274 6.84 13.97 3.64
C GLN A 274 6.41 15.43 3.85
N ILE A 275 6.21 16.18 2.76
CA ILE A 275 5.74 17.57 2.78
C ILE A 275 4.60 17.73 1.77
N LEU A 276 3.42 18.16 2.25
CA LEU A 276 2.25 18.58 1.44
C LEU A 276 2.02 17.75 0.18
N GLY A 277 1.55 16.51 0.35
CA GLY A 277 1.22 15.64 -0.78
C GLY A 277 2.43 15.09 -1.55
N THR A 278 3.67 15.37 -1.12
CA THR A 278 4.90 14.88 -1.78
C THR A 278 5.89 14.27 -0.78
N GLY A 279 6.70 13.30 -1.23
CA GLY A 279 7.58 12.49 -0.41
C GLY A 279 8.95 12.22 -1.02
N GLU A 280 9.97 12.22 -0.17
CA GLU A 280 11.33 11.76 -0.49
C GLU A 280 11.76 10.69 0.52
N GLY A 281 11.70 9.42 0.12
CA GLY A 281 11.94 8.29 1.02
C GLY A 281 12.42 6.99 0.38
N VAL A 282 12.27 5.93 1.16
CA VAL A 282 12.64 4.54 0.87
C VAL A 282 11.58 3.60 1.41
N VAL A 283 11.48 2.39 0.86
CA VAL A 283 10.58 1.36 1.40
C VAL A 283 11.35 0.35 2.25
N ARG A 284 10.79 -0.03 3.39
CA ARG A 284 11.31 -1.08 4.27
C ARG A 284 10.54 -2.38 4.02
N ILE A 285 11.26 -3.49 3.86
CA ILE A 285 10.70 -4.84 4.06
C ILE A 285 11.13 -5.31 5.44
N VAL A 286 10.17 -5.76 6.25
CA VAL A 286 10.33 -6.16 7.65
C VAL A 286 9.77 -7.55 7.86
N ASP A 287 10.53 -8.44 8.50
CA ASP A 287 10.12 -9.81 8.79
C ASP A 287 9.17 -9.93 10.00
N ASN A 288 8.67 -11.14 10.26
CA ASN A 288 7.80 -11.45 11.40
C ASN A 288 8.48 -11.29 12.78
N THR A 289 9.80 -11.12 12.83
CA THR A 289 10.54 -10.78 14.06
C THR A 289 10.65 -9.26 14.28
N TYR A 290 10.06 -8.48 13.37
CA TYR A 290 10.10 -7.02 13.25
C TYR A 290 11.48 -6.45 12.92
N LYS A 291 12.31 -7.23 12.23
CA LYS A 291 13.62 -6.80 11.72
C LYS A 291 13.48 -6.37 10.26
N THR A 292 14.03 -5.21 9.90
CA THR A 292 14.21 -4.84 8.49
C THR A 292 15.17 -5.81 7.80
N ILE A 293 14.68 -6.50 6.77
CA ILE A 293 15.45 -7.47 5.95
C ILE A 293 15.90 -6.87 4.61
N LYS A 294 15.19 -5.87 4.10
CA LYS A 294 15.56 -5.13 2.88
C LYS A 294 15.17 -3.66 3.02
N THR A 295 15.87 -2.79 2.30
CA THR A 295 15.46 -1.40 2.07
C THR A 295 15.55 -1.13 0.58
N ILE A 296 14.43 -0.73 -0.02
CA ILE A 296 14.29 -0.50 -1.45
C ILE A 296 14.42 1.00 -1.71
N ASN A 297 15.22 1.36 -2.70
CA ASN A 297 15.43 2.73 -3.15
C ASN A 297 14.92 2.84 -4.60
N ALA A 298 14.44 4.02 -4.97
CA ALA A 298 14.22 4.34 -6.38
C ALA A 298 15.57 4.33 -7.12
N GLY A 299 15.57 3.89 -8.38
CA GLY A 299 16.74 3.89 -9.24
C GLY A 299 17.08 5.29 -9.75
N ASN A 300 18.06 5.40 -10.65
CA ASN A 300 18.34 6.61 -11.45
C ASN A 300 18.50 7.91 -10.61
N GLY A 301 18.95 7.80 -9.36
CA GLY A 301 19.10 8.96 -8.45
C GLY A 301 17.78 9.59 -7.99
N TYR A 302 16.64 8.93 -8.18
CA TYR A 302 15.34 9.35 -7.66
C TYR A 302 15.18 9.03 -6.16
N LYS A 303 14.02 9.41 -5.59
CA LYS A 303 13.53 8.99 -4.27
C LYS A 303 12.08 8.59 -4.42
N PHE A 304 11.68 7.50 -3.77
CA PHE A 304 10.28 7.09 -3.79
C PHE A 304 9.45 8.08 -2.99
N ASP A 305 8.32 8.44 -3.58
CA ASP A 305 7.22 9.10 -2.92
C ASP A 305 6.51 8.11 -1.97
N PHE A 306 5.71 8.61 -1.04
CA PHE A 306 5.00 7.80 -0.05
C PHE A 306 3.73 7.11 -0.57
N HIS A 307 3.26 7.48 -1.77
CA HIS A 307 1.97 7.09 -2.31
C HIS A 307 1.77 5.58 -2.53
N GLU A 308 2.81 4.83 -2.91
CA GLU A 308 2.72 3.39 -3.13
C GLU A 308 4.01 2.66 -2.77
N ALA A 309 3.87 1.50 -2.14
CA ALA A 309 4.95 0.56 -1.88
C ALA A 309 4.51 -0.88 -2.18
N ARG A 310 4.51 -1.32 -3.45
CA ARG A 310 3.97 -2.65 -3.84
C ARG A 310 5.05 -3.63 -4.28
N ILE A 311 5.04 -4.83 -3.72
CA ILE A 311 5.83 -5.98 -4.20
C ILE A 311 4.99 -6.74 -5.21
N THR A 312 5.55 -7.06 -6.38
CA THR A 312 4.86 -7.85 -7.40
C THR A 312 4.93 -9.36 -7.07
N PRO A 313 4.07 -10.20 -7.67
CA PRO A 313 4.20 -11.65 -7.57
C PRO A 313 5.53 -12.19 -8.14
N GLN A 314 6.26 -11.40 -8.94
CA GLN A 314 7.59 -11.76 -9.45
C GLN A 314 8.74 -11.39 -8.48
N GLY A 315 8.44 -10.88 -7.29
CA GLY A 315 9.45 -10.47 -6.32
C GLY A 315 10.18 -9.17 -6.67
N THR A 316 9.62 -8.38 -7.59
CA THR A 316 10.06 -7.03 -7.94
C THR A 316 9.22 -6.00 -7.18
N PHE A 317 9.53 -4.71 -7.30
CA PHE A 317 8.87 -3.65 -6.53
C PHE A 317 8.39 -2.50 -7.42
N LEU A 318 7.09 -2.20 -7.38
CA LEU A 318 6.50 -1.02 -8.00
C LEU A 318 6.41 0.14 -6.99
N GLY A 319 6.81 1.33 -7.42
CA GLY A 319 6.72 2.55 -6.64
C GLY A 319 6.67 3.82 -7.49
N ILE A 320 6.22 4.91 -6.86
CA ILE A 320 6.01 6.21 -7.50
C ILE A 320 7.10 7.18 -7.08
N VAL A 321 7.50 8.06 -8.00
CA VAL A 321 8.51 9.09 -7.82
C VAL A 321 7.95 10.41 -8.33
N TYR A 322 8.02 11.47 -7.53
CA TYR A 322 7.66 12.82 -7.98
C TYR A 322 8.93 13.57 -8.41
N ASN A 323 9.09 13.75 -9.73
CA ASN A 323 10.25 14.37 -10.36
C ASN A 323 9.94 15.85 -10.68
N PRO A 324 10.39 16.84 -9.87
CA PRO A 324 10.18 18.24 -10.21
C PRO A 324 11.08 18.63 -11.39
N VAL A 325 10.49 19.20 -12.44
CA VAL A 325 11.17 19.63 -13.67
C VAL A 325 10.79 21.07 -14.06
N SER A 326 11.60 21.71 -14.90
CA SER A 326 11.27 23.03 -15.46
C SER A 326 10.55 22.87 -16.80
N LYS A 327 9.42 23.56 -16.98
CA LYS A 327 8.54 23.43 -18.16
C LYS A 327 7.95 24.78 -18.56
N ASP A 328 7.73 24.99 -19.86
CA ASP A 328 6.89 26.08 -20.35
C ASP A 328 5.42 25.69 -20.16
N LEU A 329 4.70 26.38 -19.28
CA LEU A 329 3.30 26.11 -18.95
C LEU A 329 2.33 27.04 -19.69
N SER A 330 2.78 27.73 -20.74
CA SER A 330 1.96 28.74 -21.43
C SER A 330 0.72 28.15 -22.12
N SER A 331 0.71 26.86 -22.51
CA SER A 331 -0.45 26.21 -23.16
C SER A 331 -1.69 26.16 -22.25
N VAL A 332 -1.47 25.95 -20.96
CA VAL A 332 -2.50 25.96 -19.90
C VAL A 332 -2.66 27.34 -19.23
N GLY A 333 -2.05 28.40 -19.77
CA GLY A 333 -2.12 29.76 -19.21
C GLY A 333 -1.20 30.02 -18.01
N GLY A 334 -0.26 29.11 -17.75
CA GLY A 334 0.77 29.21 -16.71
C GLY A 334 2.01 30.01 -17.16
N PRO A 335 3.04 30.08 -16.29
CA PRO A 335 4.27 30.81 -16.59
C PRO A 335 5.17 30.08 -17.61
N LYS A 336 5.75 30.84 -18.54
CA LYS A 336 6.73 30.37 -19.54
C LYS A 336 8.00 29.73 -18.95
N ARG A 337 8.32 30.03 -17.70
CA ARG A 337 9.38 29.39 -16.90
C ARG A 337 8.75 28.83 -15.63
N GLY A 338 7.87 27.85 -15.82
CA GLY A 338 7.16 27.15 -14.76
C GLY A 338 7.90 25.94 -14.24
N ARG A 339 7.28 25.30 -13.25
CA ARG A 339 7.74 24.06 -12.65
C ARG A 339 6.60 23.04 -12.73
N LEU A 340 6.91 21.81 -13.11
CA LEU A 340 5.98 20.70 -13.23
C LEU A 340 6.43 19.56 -12.29
N ILE A 341 5.50 18.79 -11.73
CA ILE A 341 5.79 17.43 -11.25
C ILE A 341 5.56 16.47 -12.41
N ASP A 342 6.65 15.87 -12.87
CA ASP A 342 6.63 14.70 -13.73
C ASP A 342 6.48 13.46 -12.82
N ALA A 343 5.37 12.74 -12.97
CA ALA A 343 5.10 11.55 -12.16
C ALA A 343 5.78 10.36 -12.83
N VAL A 344 6.76 9.78 -12.13
CA VAL A 344 7.59 8.69 -12.64
C VAL A 344 7.21 7.40 -11.93
N ILE A 345 6.89 6.37 -12.70
CA ILE A 345 6.59 5.02 -12.20
C ILE A 345 7.80 4.15 -12.45
N GLN A 346 8.33 3.52 -11.38
CA GLN A 346 9.44 2.57 -11.49
C GLN A 346 9.03 1.18 -11.03
N GLU A 347 9.47 0.17 -11.78
CA GLU A 347 9.62 -1.19 -11.26
C GLU A 347 11.10 -1.44 -10.95
N ILE A 348 11.40 -1.93 -9.74
CA ILE A 348 12.76 -2.21 -9.26
C ILE A 348 12.92 -3.71 -9.00
N ASP A 349 14.01 -4.28 -9.52
CA ASP A 349 14.52 -5.57 -9.10
C ASP A 349 14.98 -5.49 -7.64
N ILE A 350 14.23 -6.13 -6.72
CA ILE A 350 14.54 -6.05 -5.30
C ILE A 350 15.92 -6.62 -5.00
N GLU A 351 16.36 -7.69 -5.69
CA GLU A 351 17.66 -8.31 -5.43
C GLU A 351 18.81 -7.38 -5.82
N THR A 352 18.80 -6.90 -7.06
CA THR A 352 19.95 -6.16 -7.63
C THR A 352 19.90 -4.65 -7.41
N GLY A 353 18.72 -4.09 -7.12
CA GLY A 353 18.48 -2.64 -7.04
C GLY A 353 18.42 -1.93 -8.40
N LEU A 354 18.28 -2.68 -9.50
CA LEU A 354 18.18 -2.13 -10.86
C LEU A 354 16.73 -1.77 -11.21
N VAL A 355 16.57 -0.77 -12.06
CA VAL A 355 15.29 -0.41 -12.68
C VAL A 355 14.97 -1.43 -13.77
N LEU A 356 13.78 -2.03 -13.71
CA LEU A 356 13.24 -2.91 -14.73
C LEU A 356 12.31 -2.18 -15.70
N PHE A 357 11.62 -1.16 -15.20
CA PHE A 357 10.65 -0.33 -15.91
C PHE A 357 10.76 1.12 -15.41
N GLU A 358 10.73 2.10 -16.30
CA GLU A 358 10.68 3.54 -15.96
C GLU A 358 9.76 4.27 -16.95
N TRP A 359 8.59 4.69 -16.47
CA TRP A 359 7.63 5.49 -17.23
C TRP A 359 7.52 6.89 -16.64
N HIS A 360 7.34 7.89 -17.51
CA HIS A 360 7.21 9.29 -17.16
C HIS A 360 5.85 9.81 -17.64
N SER A 361 5.12 10.53 -16.80
CA SER A 361 3.87 11.15 -17.22
C SER A 361 4.09 12.26 -18.24
N GLU A 362 5.20 13.00 -18.12
CA GLU A 362 5.49 14.10 -19.03
C GLU A 362 5.91 13.60 -20.41
N GLY A 363 5.25 14.13 -21.44
CA GLY A 363 5.29 13.62 -22.81
C GLY A 363 4.28 12.49 -23.12
N GLN A 364 3.58 11.94 -22.13
CA GLN A 364 2.57 10.88 -22.29
C GLN A 364 1.15 11.33 -21.93
N ILE A 365 1.02 12.18 -20.91
CA ILE A 365 -0.22 12.82 -20.46
C ILE A 365 -0.16 14.32 -20.79
N ALA A 366 -1.19 14.85 -21.44
CA ALA A 366 -1.25 16.27 -21.77
C ALA A 366 -1.62 17.13 -20.54
N LEU A 367 -1.09 18.35 -20.46
CA LEU A 367 -1.31 19.25 -19.32
C LEU A 367 -2.79 19.63 -19.16
N GLU A 368 -3.52 19.68 -20.26
CA GLU A 368 -4.92 20.04 -20.36
C GLU A 368 -5.87 18.94 -19.82
N GLU A 369 -5.38 17.72 -19.61
CA GLU A 369 -6.11 16.62 -18.96
C GLU A 369 -6.38 16.90 -17.47
N SER A 370 -5.49 17.64 -16.81
CA SER A 370 -5.58 18.04 -15.39
C SER A 370 -6.83 18.87 -15.09
N TYR A 371 -7.55 18.51 -14.03
CA TYR A 371 -8.58 19.34 -13.40
C TYR A 371 -8.01 20.38 -12.43
N GLU A 372 -6.78 20.20 -11.92
CA GLU A 372 -6.11 21.25 -11.14
C GLU A 372 -5.71 22.43 -12.04
N GLU A 373 -5.97 23.64 -11.57
CA GLU A 373 -5.66 24.89 -12.27
C GLU A 373 -4.18 25.26 -12.11
N VAL A 374 -3.46 25.46 -13.21
CA VAL A 374 -2.08 25.99 -13.14
C VAL A 374 -2.06 27.39 -12.50
N LYS A 375 -1.21 27.57 -11.48
CA LYS A 375 -1.04 28.89 -10.84
C LYS A 375 -0.04 29.73 -11.64
N LYS A 376 -0.32 31.02 -11.81
CA LYS A 376 0.53 31.97 -12.59
C LYS A 376 1.91 32.24 -11.99
N SER A 377 2.15 31.84 -10.73
CA SER A 377 3.42 32.05 -10.04
C SER A 377 4.47 31.00 -10.47
N PRO A 378 5.67 31.41 -10.95
CA PRO A 378 6.75 30.47 -11.29
C PRO A 378 7.38 29.80 -10.06
N LYS A 379 6.99 30.18 -8.84
CA LYS A 379 7.42 29.53 -7.60
C LYS A 379 6.55 28.31 -7.25
N THR A 380 5.32 28.26 -7.74
CA THR A 380 4.43 27.11 -7.55
C THR A 380 4.81 26.01 -8.53
N THR A 381 4.85 24.76 -8.07
CA THR A 381 5.00 23.60 -8.95
C THR A 381 3.60 23.13 -9.33
N PHE A 382 3.33 22.99 -10.63
CA PHE A 382 2.09 22.42 -11.13
C PHE A 382 2.19 20.89 -11.05
N ASP A 383 1.30 20.29 -10.27
CA ASP A 383 1.13 18.85 -10.20
C ASP A 383 -0.16 18.53 -10.95
N TYR A 384 -0.03 17.94 -12.13
CA TYR A 384 -1.09 17.87 -13.15
C TYR A 384 -1.66 16.45 -13.32
N VAL A 385 -1.01 15.46 -12.69
CA VAL A 385 -1.45 14.06 -12.63
C VAL A 385 -1.60 13.62 -11.19
N HIS A 386 -0.62 13.94 -10.32
CA HIS A 386 -0.53 13.48 -8.94
C HIS A 386 -0.80 11.97 -8.83
N ALA A 387 0.14 11.17 -9.36
CA ALA A 387 0.01 9.73 -9.40
C ALA A 387 0.03 9.14 -7.98
N ASN A 388 -1.09 8.55 -7.53
CA ASN A 388 -1.31 8.27 -6.11
C ASN A 388 -1.60 6.80 -5.74
N SER A 389 -1.63 5.92 -6.74
CA SER A 389 -1.53 4.46 -6.56
C SER A 389 -0.97 3.81 -7.82
N VAL A 390 -0.25 2.69 -7.65
CA VAL A 390 0.17 1.84 -8.76
C VAL A 390 0.04 0.35 -8.42
N SER A 391 -0.58 -0.41 -9.31
CA SER A 391 -0.85 -1.84 -9.16
C SER A 391 -0.60 -2.59 -10.46
N LEU A 392 -0.64 -3.92 -10.43
CA LEU A 392 -0.69 -4.74 -11.64
C LEU A 392 -2.15 -5.07 -11.97
N SER A 393 -2.51 -4.99 -13.24
CA SER A 393 -3.75 -5.59 -13.77
C SER A 393 -3.62 -7.12 -13.88
N ASN A 394 -4.75 -7.81 -14.07
CA ASN A 394 -4.81 -9.28 -14.16
C ASN A 394 -4.02 -9.84 -15.36
N ASP A 395 -3.88 -9.06 -16.44
CA ASP A 395 -3.07 -9.37 -17.62
C ASP A 395 -1.56 -9.05 -17.45
N GLY A 396 -1.13 -8.65 -16.25
CA GLY A 396 0.26 -8.34 -15.93
C GLY A 396 0.75 -6.96 -16.36
N ASN A 397 -0.11 -6.13 -16.97
CA ASN A 397 0.16 -4.71 -17.23
C ASN A 397 0.08 -3.87 -15.94
N ILE A 398 0.39 -2.57 -16.03
CA ILE A 398 0.43 -1.66 -14.86
C ILE A 398 -0.80 -0.75 -14.88
N LEU A 399 -1.49 -0.64 -13.74
CA LEU A 399 -2.54 0.36 -13.50
C LEU A 399 -2.01 1.50 -12.64
N VAL A 400 -2.26 2.74 -13.05
CA VAL A 400 -1.84 3.97 -12.36
C VAL A 400 -3.07 4.86 -12.13
N SER A 401 -3.25 5.35 -10.92
CA SER A 401 -4.27 6.37 -10.61
C SER A 401 -3.70 7.78 -10.76
N GLY A 402 -4.37 8.65 -11.52
CA GLY A 402 -4.07 10.08 -11.57
C GLY A 402 -5.12 10.88 -10.77
N ARG A 403 -4.74 11.42 -9.60
CA ARG A 403 -5.65 12.18 -8.73
C ARG A 403 -6.17 13.45 -9.40
N GLU A 404 -5.33 14.16 -10.17
CA GLU A 404 -5.72 15.43 -10.80
C GLU A 404 -6.31 15.25 -12.21
N THR A 405 -6.12 14.10 -12.86
CA THR A 405 -6.77 13.78 -14.15
C THR A 405 -8.13 13.10 -13.99
N TRP A 406 -8.49 12.71 -12.75
CA TRP A 406 -9.71 11.95 -12.41
C TRP A 406 -9.82 10.64 -13.23
N SER A 407 -8.70 9.94 -13.40
CA SER A 407 -8.62 8.77 -14.25
C SER A 407 -7.75 7.64 -13.68
N ALA A 408 -8.10 6.41 -14.04
CA ALA A 408 -7.17 5.28 -14.06
C ALA A 408 -6.50 5.23 -15.43
N MET A 409 -5.22 4.86 -15.47
CA MET A 409 -4.42 4.71 -16.68
C MET A 409 -3.83 3.30 -16.71
N LYS A 410 -3.93 2.61 -17.85
CA LYS A 410 -3.32 1.29 -18.05
C LYS A 410 -2.08 1.43 -18.94
N LEU A 411 -0.94 0.98 -18.45
CA LEU A 411 0.36 1.03 -19.13
C LEU A 411 0.80 -0.39 -19.51
N ASN A 412 1.24 -0.56 -20.75
CA ASN A 412 1.91 -1.78 -21.19
C ASN A 412 3.21 -1.93 -20.38
N ARG A 413 3.32 -3.01 -19.60
CA ARG A 413 4.48 -3.23 -18.72
C ARG A 413 5.77 -3.56 -19.48
N ALA A 414 5.68 -4.10 -20.69
CA ALA A 414 6.84 -4.40 -21.52
C ALA A 414 7.40 -3.14 -22.19
N THR A 415 6.55 -2.26 -22.72
CA THR A 415 6.98 -1.12 -23.56
C THR A 415 6.87 0.26 -22.89
N GLY A 416 6.01 0.40 -21.87
CA GLY A 416 5.65 1.70 -21.30
C GLY A 416 4.57 2.46 -22.10
N GLU A 417 3.97 1.85 -23.12
CA GLU A 417 2.85 2.45 -23.86
C GLU A 417 1.65 2.71 -22.95
N LEU A 418 1.01 3.88 -23.09
CA LEU A 418 -0.26 4.18 -22.46
C LEU A 418 -1.42 3.57 -23.26
N MET A 419 -1.88 2.40 -22.84
CA MET A 419 -2.89 1.59 -23.53
C MET A 419 -4.31 2.15 -23.42
N ALA A 420 -4.65 2.75 -22.27
CA ALA A 420 -6.01 3.18 -21.98
C ALA A 420 -6.10 4.19 -20.83
N ARG A 421 -7.10 5.06 -20.89
CA ARG A 421 -7.59 5.96 -19.83
C ARG A 421 -9.04 5.59 -19.48
N ILE A 422 -9.33 5.40 -18.21
CA ILE A 422 -10.69 5.15 -17.69
C ILE A 422 -11.04 6.34 -16.79
N GLY A 423 -12.04 7.13 -17.18
CA GLY A 423 -12.42 8.37 -16.49
C GLY A 423 -11.66 9.61 -16.99
N GLY A 424 -12.00 10.75 -16.39
CA GLY A 424 -11.39 12.05 -16.72
C GLY A 424 -11.77 12.63 -18.09
N LYS A 425 -11.10 13.73 -18.47
CA LYS A 425 -11.40 14.50 -19.71
C LYS A 425 -11.06 13.77 -21.02
N LYS A 426 -10.32 12.66 -20.92
CA LYS A 426 -9.78 11.88 -22.04
C LYS A 426 -10.06 10.38 -21.88
N SER A 427 -11.15 10.02 -21.20
CA SER A 427 -11.57 8.63 -21.06
C SER A 427 -11.73 7.95 -22.42
N ASP A 428 -11.12 6.78 -22.60
CA ASP A 428 -11.34 5.89 -23.73
C ASP A 428 -12.62 5.03 -23.56
N TYR A 429 -13.32 5.19 -22.42
CA TYR A 429 -14.56 4.50 -22.07
C TYR A 429 -15.68 5.48 -21.74
N GLU A 430 -16.91 5.18 -22.17
CA GLU A 430 -18.10 5.93 -21.75
C GLU A 430 -18.40 5.67 -20.26
N MET A 431 -18.41 6.72 -19.45
CA MET A 431 -18.67 6.64 -18.01
C MET A 431 -20.18 6.69 -17.72
N LEU A 432 -20.82 5.52 -17.68
CA LEU A 432 -22.27 5.36 -17.51
C LEU A 432 -22.78 5.70 -16.08
N GLY A 433 -23.70 6.66 -16.00
CA GLY A 433 -24.47 6.95 -14.78
C GLY A 433 -23.62 7.53 -13.65
N LYS A 434 -23.36 6.74 -12.60
CA LYS A 434 -22.60 7.16 -11.40
C LYS A 434 -21.13 6.70 -11.41
N SER A 435 -20.64 6.18 -12.55
CA SER A 435 -19.30 5.58 -12.66
C SER A 435 -18.15 6.58 -12.73
N GLN A 436 -18.41 7.85 -13.06
CA GLN A 436 -17.43 8.92 -12.86
C GLN A 436 -16.97 8.93 -11.39
N PHE A 437 -15.69 9.19 -11.16
CA PHE A 437 -15.04 9.31 -9.86
C PHE A 437 -14.11 10.54 -9.88
N ALA A 438 -13.72 11.06 -8.72
CA ALA A 438 -12.90 12.26 -8.63
C ALA A 438 -11.91 12.23 -7.46
N TYR A 439 -10.68 12.70 -7.71
CA TYR A 439 -9.58 12.76 -6.73
C TYR A 439 -9.25 11.41 -6.05
N GLN A 440 -9.58 10.31 -6.72
CA GLN A 440 -9.59 8.94 -6.23
C GLN A 440 -8.20 8.40 -5.84
N HIS A 441 -8.17 7.41 -4.95
CA HIS A 441 -6.96 6.71 -4.48
C HIS A 441 -7.11 5.18 -4.59
N ASP A 442 -6.00 4.45 -4.42
CA ASP A 442 -5.93 2.99 -4.25
C ASP A 442 -6.67 2.18 -5.34
N ILE A 443 -6.41 2.50 -6.62
CA ILE A 443 -6.99 1.76 -7.75
C ILE A 443 -6.31 0.40 -7.92
N GLN A 444 -7.12 -0.66 -7.90
CA GLN A 444 -6.68 -2.05 -8.07
C GLN A 444 -7.69 -2.81 -8.93
N GLU A 445 -7.22 -3.72 -9.79
CA GLU A 445 -8.10 -4.69 -10.45
C GLU A 445 -8.31 -5.90 -9.52
N LEU A 446 -9.56 -6.35 -9.41
CA LEU A 446 -9.93 -7.56 -8.67
C LEU A 446 -9.87 -8.79 -9.60
N PRO A 447 -9.78 -10.02 -9.08
CA PRO A 447 -9.67 -11.23 -9.89
C PRO A 447 -10.81 -11.49 -10.89
N ASP A 448 -11.94 -10.80 -10.76
CA ASP A 448 -13.09 -10.87 -11.67
C ASP A 448 -13.11 -9.75 -12.74
N GLY A 449 -12.04 -8.97 -12.86
CA GLY A 449 -11.91 -7.85 -13.80
C GLY A 449 -12.55 -6.54 -13.33
N THR A 450 -13.20 -6.51 -12.17
CA THR A 450 -13.76 -5.27 -11.59
C THR A 450 -12.64 -4.38 -11.06
N LEU A 451 -12.69 -3.06 -11.30
CA LEU A 451 -11.81 -2.12 -10.61
C LEU A 451 -12.36 -1.78 -9.22
N SER A 452 -11.54 -1.97 -8.20
CA SER A 452 -11.71 -1.45 -6.83
C SER A 452 -11.05 -0.08 -6.73
N ILE A 453 -11.78 0.92 -6.22
CA ILE A 453 -11.35 2.32 -6.16
C ILE A 453 -11.79 2.91 -4.81
N PHE A 454 -10.93 3.66 -4.13
CA PHE A 454 -11.37 4.60 -3.09
C PHE A 454 -11.67 5.95 -3.75
N ASP A 455 -12.95 6.26 -3.92
CA ASP A 455 -13.42 7.45 -4.65
C ASP A 455 -13.64 8.61 -3.67
N ASN A 456 -12.72 9.59 -3.69
CA ASN A 456 -12.62 10.63 -2.68
C ASN A 456 -13.70 11.71 -2.81
N GLU A 457 -14.00 12.17 -4.03
CA GLU A 457 -15.03 13.17 -4.32
C GLU A 457 -14.87 14.50 -3.55
N ALA A 458 -13.66 14.80 -3.09
CA ALA A 458 -13.43 15.85 -2.08
C ALA A 458 -12.10 16.61 -2.25
N ALA A 459 -12.11 17.84 -1.70
CA ALA A 459 -11.07 18.86 -1.80
C ALA A 459 -10.62 19.24 -3.23
N PRO A 460 -11.43 20.02 -3.98
CA PRO A 460 -12.80 20.50 -3.69
C PRO A 460 -13.86 19.39 -3.73
N GLN A 461 -15.00 19.64 -3.09
CA GLN A 461 -16.10 18.68 -3.00
C GLN A 461 -16.87 18.59 -4.33
N VAL A 462 -17.01 17.37 -4.84
CA VAL A 462 -17.69 17.02 -6.11
C VAL A 462 -18.97 16.21 -5.85
N ARG A 463 -19.02 15.40 -4.78
CA ARG A 463 -20.24 14.74 -4.26
C ARG A 463 -20.38 14.86 -2.75
N ASP A 464 -21.55 14.49 -2.23
CA ASP A 464 -21.89 14.60 -0.80
C ASP A 464 -20.99 13.77 0.13
N GLN A 465 -20.39 12.68 -0.38
CA GLN A 465 -19.51 11.79 0.38
C GLN A 465 -18.50 11.07 -0.54
N SER A 466 -17.33 10.74 0.01
CA SER A 466 -16.44 9.69 -0.51
C SER A 466 -17.11 8.31 -0.47
N ARG A 467 -16.55 7.33 -1.18
CA ARG A 467 -17.07 5.95 -1.22
C ARG A 467 -16.00 4.93 -1.61
N GLY A 468 -16.13 3.69 -1.15
CA GLY A 468 -15.57 2.56 -1.88
C GLY A 468 -16.39 2.33 -3.14
N LEU A 469 -15.73 2.11 -4.27
CA LEU A 469 -16.38 1.96 -5.58
C LEU A 469 -15.87 0.68 -6.25
N LEU A 470 -16.82 -0.15 -6.71
CA LEU A 470 -16.58 -1.27 -7.61
C LEU A 470 -17.10 -0.90 -9.00
N LEU A 471 -16.22 -0.92 -9.98
CA LEU A 471 -16.47 -0.46 -11.34
C LEU A 471 -16.24 -1.59 -12.36
N THR A 472 -17.30 -1.98 -13.07
CA THR A 472 -17.23 -2.94 -14.18
C THR A 472 -16.77 -2.23 -15.44
N ILE A 473 -15.77 -2.79 -16.10
CA ILE A 473 -15.26 -2.33 -17.40
C ILE A 473 -15.74 -3.30 -18.50
N ASP A 474 -16.44 -2.77 -19.49
CA ASP A 474 -16.85 -3.50 -20.69
C ASP A 474 -15.89 -3.14 -21.83
N GLU A 475 -14.96 -4.05 -22.12
CA GLU A 475 -13.90 -3.86 -23.13
C GLU A 475 -14.42 -3.87 -24.57
N GLU A 476 -15.52 -4.57 -24.85
CA GLU A 476 -16.11 -4.65 -26.19
C GLU A 476 -16.88 -3.37 -26.53
N LYS A 477 -17.69 -2.88 -25.59
CA LYS A 477 -18.48 -1.65 -25.77
C LYS A 477 -17.72 -0.38 -25.42
N LYS A 478 -16.54 -0.50 -24.80
CA LYS A 478 -15.78 0.61 -24.19
C LYS A 478 -16.66 1.46 -23.28
N THR A 479 -17.26 0.81 -22.26
CA THR A 479 -18.06 1.50 -21.24
C THR A 479 -17.62 1.10 -19.83
N ALA A 480 -17.86 1.98 -18.86
CA ALA A 480 -17.58 1.76 -17.46
C ALA A 480 -18.84 2.03 -16.61
N SER A 481 -19.26 1.06 -15.80
CA SER A 481 -20.51 1.10 -15.03
C SER A 481 -20.32 0.67 -13.58
N VAL A 482 -21.10 1.25 -12.67
CA VAL A 482 -21.02 0.94 -11.23
C VAL A 482 -21.58 -0.45 -10.96
N LYS A 483 -20.76 -1.33 -10.39
CA LYS A 483 -21.17 -2.62 -9.83
C LYS A 483 -21.76 -2.44 -8.43
N GLN A 484 -21.06 -1.70 -7.57
CA GLN A 484 -21.46 -1.45 -6.19
C GLN A 484 -20.77 -0.20 -5.61
N GLU A 485 -21.43 0.47 -4.66
CA GLU A 485 -20.90 1.60 -3.88
C GLU A 485 -20.93 1.25 -2.39
N PHE A 486 -19.89 1.60 -1.65
CA PHE A 486 -19.75 1.39 -0.21
C PHE A 486 -19.62 2.75 0.48
N LYS A 487 -20.58 3.09 1.33
CA LYS A 487 -20.68 4.39 1.98
C LYS A 487 -20.61 4.25 3.48
N HIS A 488 -19.95 5.20 4.13
CA HIS A 488 -20.03 5.33 5.56
C HIS A 488 -21.43 5.81 5.97
N GLU A 489 -22.03 5.19 6.98
CA GLU A 489 -23.34 5.55 7.52
C GLU A 489 -23.36 5.31 9.04
N PRO A 490 -24.03 6.15 9.85
CA PRO A 490 -24.90 7.27 9.45
C PRO A 490 -24.18 8.61 9.25
N GLU A 491 -22.89 8.72 9.57
CA GLU A 491 -22.11 9.97 9.38
C GLU A 491 -21.54 10.04 7.95
N ALA A 492 -21.80 11.12 7.22
CA ALA A 492 -21.26 11.29 5.87
C ALA A 492 -19.78 11.73 5.89
N LEU A 493 -18.85 10.87 5.47
CA LEU A 493 -17.40 11.13 5.47
C LEU A 493 -16.85 11.68 4.14
N THR A 494 -16.29 12.89 4.16
CA THR A 494 -15.63 13.51 2.99
C THR A 494 -14.10 13.51 3.14
N ALA A 495 -13.45 12.44 2.66
CA ALA A 495 -12.00 12.27 2.68
C ALA A 495 -11.34 13.04 1.53
N GLY A 496 -10.96 14.31 1.76
CA GLY A 496 -10.32 15.16 0.72
C GLY A 496 -8.99 14.64 0.16
N THR A 497 -8.34 13.72 0.86
CA THR A 497 -7.07 13.09 0.46
C THR A 497 -6.94 11.71 1.09
N GLN A 498 -6.02 10.90 0.56
CA GLN A 498 -5.62 9.62 1.16
C GLN A 498 -6.79 8.60 1.12
N GLY A 499 -6.59 7.43 1.73
CA GLY A 499 -7.60 6.38 1.82
C GLY A 499 -7.31 5.16 0.96
N SER A 500 -7.97 4.05 1.29
CA SER A 500 -7.83 2.75 0.64
C SER A 500 -9.14 1.97 0.63
N PHE A 501 -9.32 1.10 -0.36
CA PHE A 501 -10.49 0.23 -0.48
C PHE A 501 -10.09 -1.19 -0.90
N GLN A 502 -9.98 -2.06 0.09
CA GLN A 502 -9.44 -3.41 -0.02
C GLN A 502 -10.58 -4.45 -0.07
N ALA A 503 -10.57 -5.32 -1.10
CA ALA A 503 -11.33 -6.56 -1.07
C ALA A 503 -10.65 -7.61 -0.17
N LEU A 504 -11.42 -8.33 0.64
CA LEU A 504 -10.95 -9.37 1.55
C LEU A 504 -11.30 -10.77 1.04
N GLU A 505 -10.51 -11.78 1.43
CA GLU A 505 -10.62 -13.15 0.91
C GLU A 505 -11.97 -13.82 1.20
N ASN A 506 -12.68 -13.41 2.26
CA ASN A 506 -14.03 -13.89 2.59
C ASN A 506 -15.15 -13.15 1.83
N GLY A 507 -14.82 -12.27 0.87
CA GLY A 507 -15.78 -11.46 0.11
C GLY A 507 -16.22 -10.17 0.81
N ASN A 508 -15.70 -9.86 2.00
CA ASN A 508 -15.91 -8.57 2.65
C ASN A 508 -15.04 -7.47 2.02
N PHE A 509 -15.32 -6.21 2.37
CA PHE A 509 -14.54 -5.05 1.93
C PHE A 509 -14.11 -4.19 3.11
N PHE A 510 -12.88 -3.72 3.10
CA PHE A 510 -12.30 -2.86 4.13
C PHE A 510 -11.93 -1.49 3.57
N ALA A 511 -12.47 -0.44 4.16
CA ALA A 511 -12.20 0.94 3.80
C ALA A 511 -11.39 1.64 4.89
N GLU A 512 -10.36 2.40 4.50
CA GLU A 512 -9.78 3.44 5.35
C GLU A 512 -10.07 4.80 4.72
N TRP A 513 -10.61 5.71 5.53
CA TRP A 513 -11.20 6.97 5.06
C TRP A 513 -10.20 8.12 5.03
N GLY A 514 -8.92 7.81 4.80
CA GLY A 514 -7.84 8.77 4.59
C GLY A 514 -7.79 9.87 5.65
N SER A 515 -7.88 11.12 5.22
CA SER A 515 -7.83 12.28 6.12
C SER A 515 -8.94 12.36 7.18
N GLN A 516 -10.01 11.56 7.09
CA GLN A 516 -10.97 11.43 8.19
C GLN A 516 -10.47 10.53 9.33
N GLY A 517 -9.55 9.59 9.06
CA GLY A 517 -8.96 8.70 10.06
C GLY A 517 -9.90 7.61 10.60
N TYR A 518 -10.93 7.23 9.82
CA TYR A 518 -11.84 6.11 10.12
C TYR A 518 -11.37 4.84 9.39
N VAL A 519 -11.68 3.67 9.95
CA VAL A 519 -11.56 2.36 9.32
C VAL A 519 -12.86 1.58 9.49
N THR A 520 -13.35 0.98 8.41
CA THR A 520 -14.68 0.34 8.37
C THR A 520 -14.62 -0.95 7.57
N GLU A 521 -15.26 -2.02 8.06
CA GLU A 521 -15.46 -3.24 7.28
C GLU A 521 -16.93 -3.40 6.89
N TYR A 522 -17.17 -3.90 5.68
CA TYR A 522 -18.47 -4.18 5.09
C TYR A 522 -18.55 -5.65 4.64
N SER A 523 -19.71 -6.28 4.76
CA SER A 523 -19.99 -7.54 4.05
C SER A 523 -20.09 -7.30 2.54
N ALA A 524 -20.07 -8.39 1.77
CA ALA A 524 -20.21 -8.38 0.31
C ALA A 524 -21.43 -7.57 -0.19
N ASP A 525 -22.54 -7.55 0.55
CA ASP A 525 -23.77 -6.81 0.25
C ASP A 525 -23.74 -5.32 0.69
N GLY A 526 -22.62 -4.82 1.22
CA GLY A 526 -22.45 -3.43 1.63
C GLY A 526 -22.94 -3.10 3.03
N LYS A 527 -23.37 -4.08 3.84
CA LYS A 527 -23.70 -3.84 5.25
C LYS A 527 -22.43 -3.70 6.09
N MET A 528 -22.31 -2.57 6.80
CA MET A 528 -21.22 -2.34 7.75
C MET A 528 -21.19 -3.42 8.86
N LEU A 529 -20.01 -3.97 9.15
CA LEU A 529 -19.74 -5.04 10.13
C LEU A 529 -18.87 -4.57 11.30
N PHE A 530 -17.96 -3.63 11.05
CA PHE A 530 -17.05 -3.03 12.02
C PHE A 530 -16.82 -1.56 11.64
N ASP A 531 -16.65 -0.70 12.64
CA ASP A 531 -16.28 0.70 12.42
C ASP A 531 -15.50 1.26 13.61
N ALA A 532 -14.43 1.99 13.31
CA ALA A 532 -13.57 2.62 14.31
C ALA A 532 -12.86 3.86 13.76
N ARG A 533 -12.42 4.75 14.66
CA ARG A 533 -11.60 5.92 14.29
C ARG A 533 -10.34 6.06 15.12
N ILE A 534 -9.31 6.61 14.50
CA ILE A 534 -8.09 7.09 15.15
C ILE A 534 -8.44 8.36 15.95
N ALA A 535 -7.76 8.59 17.09
CA ALA A 535 -7.92 9.80 17.89
C ALA A 535 -7.89 11.10 17.04
N ARG A 536 -8.88 11.99 17.24
CA ARG A 536 -9.08 13.20 16.42
C ARG A 536 -7.81 14.08 16.37
N GLY A 537 -7.50 14.60 15.19
CA GLY A 537 -6.22 15.25 14.88
C GLY A 537 -5.13 14.29 14.38
N GLN A 538 -5.46 13.01 14.20
CA GLN A 538 -4.63 12.02 13.52
C GLN A 538 -5.40 11.30 12.41
N ASP A 539 -4.64 10.78 11.44
CA ASP A 539 -5.11 10.01 10.29
C ASP A 539 -4.14 8.86 10.00
N SER A 540 -4.54 7.94 9.12
CA SER A 540 -3.60 7.08 8.39
C SER A 540 -3.48 7.60 6.96
N TYR A 541 -2.54 7.06 6.18
CA TYR A 541 -2.50 7.33 4.73
C TYR A 541 -3.32 6.31 3.93
N ARG A 542 -3.26 5.06 4.38
CA ARG A 542 -4.11 3.94 4.00
C ARG A 542 -4.29 3.06 5.24
N GLY A 543 -5.26 2.16 5.20
CA GLY A 543 -5.47 1.14 6.21
C GLY A 543 -5.94 -0.16 5.58
N TYR A 544 -5.44 -1.26 6.13
CA TYR A 544 -5.63 -2.58 5.56
C TYR A 544 -5.95 -3.60 6.65
N ARG A 545 -6.59 -4.71 6.26
CA ARG A 545 -6.83 -5.87 7.12
C ARG A 545 -6.12 -7.09 6.56
N HIS A 546 -5.32 -7.74 7.40
CA HIS A 546 -4.53 -8.92 7.03
C HIS A 546 -4.38 -9.87 8.21
N GLU A 547 -4.20 -11.16 7.92
CA GLU A 547 -3.64 -12.08 8.89
C GLU A 547 -2.14 -11.82 9.11
N TRP A 548 -1.68 -12.03 10.35
CA TRP A 548 -0.28 -11.84 10.70
C TRP A 548 0.07 -12.53 12.02
N VAL A 549 1.15 -13.30 11.98
CA VAL A 549 1.79 -13.96 13.13
C VAL A 549 3.13 -13.29 13.40
N GLY A 550 3.24 -12.57 14.52
CA GLY A 550 4.43 -11.84 14.94
C GLY A 550 5.19 -12.58 16.04
N THR A 551 6.51 -12.72 15.85
CA THR A 551 7.44 -13.42 16.77
C THR A 551 8.63 -12.50 17.13
N PRO A 552 8.42 -11.41 17.91
CA PRO A 552 9.43 -10.37 18.09
C PRO A 552 10.73 -10.91 18.68
N ARG A 553 11.86 -10.55 18.08
CA ARG A 553 13.20 -10.94 18.57
C ARG A 553 13.55 -10.36 19.95
N ALA A 554 12.93 -9.25 20.33
CA ALA A 554 13.08 -8.67 21.66
C ALA A 554 12.42 -9.57 22.73
N LYS A 555 12.99 -9.63 23.94
CA LYS A 555 12.33 -10.30 25.07
C LYS A 555 11.09 -9.51 25.52
N PRO A 556 10.10 -10.15 26.17
CA PRO A 556 9.03 -9.46 26.89
C PRO A 556 9.52 -8.31 27.77
N ASP A 557 8.77 -7.22 27.76
CA ASP A 557 8.99 -6.09 28.65
C ASP A 557 8.08 -6.22 29.87
N ALA A 558 8.67 -6.07 31.06
CA ALA A 558 7.96 -6.14 32.32
C ALA A 558 8.19 -4.88 33.17
N ALA A 559 7.23 -4.50 34.00
CA ALA A 559 7.39 -3.47 35.02
C ALA A 559 6.72 -3.90 36.34
N VAL A 560 7.24 -3.42 37.47
CA VAL A 560 6.64 -3.58 38.79
C VAL A 560 6.28 -2.20 39.33
N VAL A 561 5.00 -2.00 39.64
CA VAL A 561 4.46 -0.74 40.18
C VAL A 561 3.53 -1.08 41.33
N LYS A 562 3.91 -0.69 42.56
CA LYS A 562 3.25 -1.12 43.81
C LYS A 562 3.13 -2.67 43.83
N SER A 563 2.02 -3.21 44.32
CA SER A 563 1.69 -4.64 44.35
C SER A 563 1.24 -5.21 42.99
N SER A 564 1.80 -4.74 41.88
CA SER A 564 1.40 -5.20 40.54
C SER A 564 2.56 -5.29 39.57
N ALA A 565 2.60 -6.42 38.86
CA ALA A 565 3.44 -6.64 37.69
C ALA A 565 2.64 -6.34 36.42
N TYR A 566 3.31 -5.82 35.41
CA TYR A 566 2.76 -5.48 34.11
C TYR A 566 3.67 -6.09 33.05
N ALA A 567 3.11 -6.74 32.04
CA ALA A 567 3.84 -7.30 30.90
C ALA A 567 3.28 -6.81 29.57
N SER A 568 4.18 -6.55 28.61
CA SER A 568 3.85 -6.43 27.19
C SER A 568 4.93 -7.11 26.35
N TRP A 569 4.58 -7.44 25.11
CA TRP A 569 5.55 -7.94 24.14
C TRP A 569 5.18 -7.37 22.77
N ASN A 570 5.83 -6.26 22.41
CA ASN A 570 5.48 -5.44 21.24
C ASN A 570 5.54 -6.27 19.94
N GLY A 571 4.39 -6.66 19.42
CA GLY A 571 4.21 -7.46 18.22
C GLY A 571 4.10 -8.97 18.41
N ALA A 572 4.11 -9.50 19.63
CA ALA A 572 3.86 -10.93 19.83
C ALA A 572 2.37 -11.22 19.70
N THR A 573 1.98 -12.06 18.75
CA THR A 573 0.56 -12.36 18.46
C THR A 573 0.04 -13.59 19.20
N GLU A 574 0.91 -14.56 19.48
CA GLU A 574 0.55 -15.88 20.03
C GLU A 574 0.50 -15.94 21.57
N VAL A 575 0.60 -14.81 22.27
CA VAL A 575 0.62 -14.81 23.75
C VAL A 575 -0.79 -14.95 24.29
N ALA A 576 -1.15 -16.14 24.76
CA ALA A 576 -2.45 -16.43 25.34
C ALA A 576 -2.53 -16.10 26.84
N GLU A 577 -1.45 -16.37 27.58
CA GLU A 577 -1.38 -16.12 29.03
C GLU A 577 0.00 -15.58 29.45
N TRP A 578 -0.03 -14.76 30.51
CA TRP A 578 1.13 -14.32 31.25
C TRP A 578 1.21 -15.00 32.60
N LYS A 579 2.39 -15.51 32.96
CA LYS A 579 2.71 -16.07 34.27
C LYS A 579 3.71 -15.18 34.99
N LEU A 580 3.43 -14.83 36.24
CA LEU A 580 4.32 -14.08 37.12
C LEU A 580 5.16 -15.06 37.95
N LEU A 581 6.45 -15.14 37.61
CA LEU A 581 7.41 -15.98 38.31
C LEU A 581 8.18 -15.16 39.36
N THR A 582 8.60 -15.78 40.46
CA THR A 582 9.44 -15.18 41.50
C THR A 582 10.62 -16.05 41.92
N GLY A 583 11.58 -15.44 42.62
CA GLY A 583 12.80 -16.11 43.08
C GLY A 583 13.68 -15.27 44.02
N SER A 584 14.40 -15.93 44.92
CA SER A 584 15.35 -15.27 45.84
C SER A 584 16.71 -14.98 45.19
N LYS A 585 17.10 -15.76 44.17
CA LYS A 585 18.35 -15.64 43.40
C LYS A 585 18.02 -15.38 41.93
N ARG A 586 18.87 -14.63 41.21
CA ARG A 586 18.65 -14.33 39.77
C ARG A 586 18.61 -15.59 38.89
N SER A 587 19.33 -16.64 39.27
CA SER A 587 19.38 -17.93 38.57
C SER A 587 18.21 -18.87 38.90
N ALA A 588 17.33 -18.52 39.84
CA ALA A 588 16.25 -19.36 40.32
C ALA A 588 14.98 -18.52 40.49
N VAL A 589 14.41 -18.09 39.35
CA VAL A 589 13.13 -17.36 39.24
C VAL A 589 12.17 -18.26 38.47
N ASN A 590 11.58 -19.22 39.18
CA ASN A 590 10.82 -20.34 38.61
C ASN A 590 9.54 -20.69 39.41
N GLU A 591 9.27 -20.01 40.51
CA GLU A 591 8.06 -20.20 41.32
C GLU A 591 6.94 -19.30 40.79
N GLU A 592 5.84 -19.88 40.33
CA GLU A 592 4.68 -19.12 39.87
C GLU A 592 3.89 -18.57 41.08
N ILE A 593 3.61 -17.26 41.07
CA ILE A 593 2.82 -16.57 42.12
C ILE A 593 1.56 -15.90 41.59
N GLY A 594 1.16 -16.25 40.36
CA GLY A 594 -0.09 -15.85 39.72
C GLY A 594 0.03 -15.78 38.20
N SER A 595 -1.11 -15.93 37.52
CA SER A 595 -1.23 -15.82 36.07
C SER A 595 -2.35 -14.86 35.67
N ALA A 596 -2.40 -14.50 34.38
CA ALA A 596 -3.56 -13.86 33.76
C ALA A 596 -3.54 -14.06 32.24
N LYS A 597 -4.69 -14.42 31.65
CA LYS A 597 -4.90 -14.35 30.20
C LYS A 597 -4.51 -12.98 29.65
N ALA A 598 -3.86 -12.98 28.48
CA ALA A 598 -3.42 -11.76 27.82
C ALA A 598 -4.61 -10.84 27.47
N LYS A 599 -4.44 -9.53 27.68
CA LYS A 599 -5.49 -8.52 27.47
C LYS A 599 -4.99 -7.35 26.65
N GLY A 600 -4.83 -7.57 25.34
CA GLY A 600 -4.25 -6.57 24.43
C GLY A 600 -2.78 -6.33 24.75
N PHE A 601 -2.29 -5.11 24.52
CA PHE A 601 -0.86 -4.80 24.62
C PHE A 601 -0.23 -5.08 26.00
N GLU A 602 -0.88 -4.64 27.09
CA GLU A 602 -0.32 -4.72 28.44
C GLU A 602 -1.26 -5.49 29.40
N THR A 603 -0.73 -6.58 29.97
CA THR A 603 -1.45 -7.41 30.94
C THR A 603 -0.93 -7.15 32.34
N ARG A 604 -1.84 -6.94 33.30
CA ARG A 604 -1.53 -6.70 34.72
C ARG A 604 -1.80 -7.96 35.55
N ILE A 605 -0.84 -8.33 36.40
CA ILE A 605 -0.97 -9.36 37.43
C ILE A 605 -0.72 -8.75 38.82
N THR A 606 -1.60 -9.05 39.78
CA THR A 606 -1.41 -8.63 41.18
C THR A 606 -0.34 -9.52 41.83
N ILE A 607 0.65 -8.90 42.46
CA ILE A 607 1.75 -9.62 43.11
C ILE A 607 1.28 -10.12 44.49
N LYS A 608 1.27 -11.44 44.69
CA LYS A 608 1.01 -12.09 45.97
C LYS A 608 2.29 -12.79 46.45
N GLY A 609 2.93 -12.28 47.50
CA GLY A 609 4.07 -12.98 48.14
C GLY A 609 5.36 -13.10 47.32
N ALA A 610 5.77 -12.07 46.58
CA ALA A 610 7.03 -12.13 45.82
C ALA A 610 8.29 -12.23 46.68
N LYS A 611 9.23 -13.06 46.22
CA LYS A 611 10.63 -13.07 46.64
C LYS A 611 11.38 -11.90 45.98
N ARG A 612 12.71 -11.84 46.12
CA ARG A 612 13.55 -10.70 45.72
C ARG A 612 13.42 -10.30 44.24
N PHE A 613 13.28 -11.27 43.35
CA PHE A 613 13.18 -11.06 41.91
C PHE A 613 11.85 -11.58 41.38
N VAL A 614 11.36 -10.95 40.31
CA VAL A 614 10.21 -11.41 39.54
C VAL A 614 10.48 -11.33 38.04
N ALA A 615 9.78 -12.15 37.27
CA ALA A 615 9.79 -12.16 35.81
C ALA A 615 8.39 -12.45 35.27
N MET A 616 8.13 -11.99 34.05
CA MET A 616 6.89 -12.28 33.32
C MET A 616 7.21 -13.28 32.22
N GLN A 617 6.57 -14.44 32.25
CA GLN A 617 6.67 -15.49 31.26
C GLN A 617 5.43 -15.45 30.36
N ALA A 618 5.65 -15.47 29.05
CA ALA A 618 4.59 -15.60 28.04
C ALA A 618 4.43 -17.07 27.66
N VAL A 619 3.18 -17.53 27.56
CA VAL A 619 2.83 -18.85 27.02
C VAL A 619 1.77 -18.72 25.91
N ASP A 620 1.77 -19.68 24.99
CA ASP A 620 0.74 -19.84 23.95
C ASP A 620 -0.51 -20.58 24.49
N GLU A 621 -1.49 -20.83 23.62
CA GLU A 621 -2.77 -21.48 23.99
C GLU A 621 -2.58 -22.93 24.46
N ASP A 622 -1.53 -23.61 23.99
CA ASP A 622 -1.12 -24.96 24.42
C ASP A 622 -0.31 -24.94 25.74
N GLY A 623 -0.02 -23.76 26.28
CA GLY A 623 0.76 -23.59 27.52
C GLY A 623 2.27 -23.72 27.35
N LYS A 624 2.78 -23.81 26.11
CA LYS A 624 4.20 -23.83 25.79
C LYS A 624 4.82 -22.44 25.99
N VAL A 625 6.04 -22.42 26.50
CA VAL A 625 6.76 -21.19 26.85
C VAL A 625 7.29 -20.51 25.59
N LEU A 626 6.76 -19.32 25.31
CA LEU A 626 7.19 -18.47 24.20
C LEU A 626 8.39 -17.59 24.58
N GLY A 627 8.40 -17.04 25.81
CA GLY A 627 9.44 -16.10 26.22
C GLY A 627 9.41 -15.70 27.68
N LEU A 628 10.52 -15.14 28.16
CA LEU A 628 10.68 -14.66 29.54
C LEU A 628 11.25 -13.25 29.55
N SER A 629 10.64 -12.36 30.35
CA SER A 629 11.09 -10.97 30.50
C SER A 629 12.48 -10.87 31.11
N ARG A 630 13.08 -9.67 31.03
CA ARG A 630 14.18 -9.32 31.94
C ARG A 630 13.67 -9.37 33.39
N LEU A 631 14.52 -9.83 34.31
CA LEU A 631 14.21 -9.86 35.74
C LEU A 631 13.99 -8.43 36.26
N ARG A 632 12.97 -8.27 37.11
CA ARG A 632 12.75 -7.05 37.91
C ARG A 632 12.93 -7.36 39.39
N THR A 633 13.39 -6.38 40.16
CA THR A 633 13.36 -6.47 41.62
C THR A 633 11.93 -6.23 42.08
N ALA A 634 11.37 -7.13 42.90
CA ALA A 634 10.17 -6.80 43.64
C ALA A 634 10.56 -5.71 44.66
N LYS A 635 10.07 -4.48 44.47
CA LYS A 635 10.22 -3.45 45.51
C LYS A 635 9.44 -3.91 46.73
N ARG A 636 10.12 -3.95 47.89
CA ARG A 636 9.48 -4.07 49.19
C ARG A 636 8.69 -2.81 49.48
#